data_AF-A0A069QHS9-F1
#
_entry.id   AF-A0A069QHS9-F1
#
_cell.length_a   1.000
_cell.length_b   1.000
_cell.length_c   1.000
_cell.angle_alpha   90.00
_cell.angle_beta   90.00
_cell.angle_gamma   90.00
#
_symmetry.space_group_name_H-M   'P 1'
#
loop_
_entity.id
_entity.type
_entity.pdbx_description
1 polymer ?
#
loop_
_entity_poly.entity_id
_entity_poly.type
_entity_poly.pdbx_seq_one_letter_code
_entity_poly.pdbx_strand_id
1 'polypeptide(L)'
;MQRVNDNQVYAKNIVGNISLNVRGAGKDVTVPGQLRMRKDVVIRLQAFVPLLGTEVGRVEFTPDYVLVIDRIHKEYIKADYNQMDFLRKNGLNFYSLQALFWNQLLLPDRPRITESDLNQFSVTFKGGSSNPVTYSAGNFIYSWLADADNGRIRQTDISYQSPSQGTSRLIWKYGDFKSVGVKMFPASQVFSMSSSAVKGGQTMQVTIKMNEIKTDDNWETQTTVSPKYKRVKAQDVFNKILDM
;
A
#
# COMPACT_ATOMS: atom_id res chain seq x y z
N MET A 1 -14.69 8.57 -15.77
CA MET A 1 -13.22 8.48 -15.61
C MET A 1 -12.60 9.76 -15.08
N GLN A 2 -12.73 10.89 -15.79
CA GLN A 2 -12.13 12.17 -15.36
C GLN A 2 -12.41 12.51 -13.88
N ARG A 3 -13.69 12.47 -13.46
CA ARG A 3 -14.08 12.69 -12.06
C ARG A 3 -13.33 11.82 -11.04
N VAL A 4 -13.05 10.56 -11.38
CA VAL A 4 -12.27 9.65 -10.51
C VAL A 4 -10.82 10.12 -10.43
N ASN A 5 -10.21 10.42 -11.58
CA ASN A 5 -8.84 10.90 -11.67
C ASN A 5 -8.63 12.25 -10.95
N ASP A 6 -9.63 13.12 -10.99
CA ASP A 6 -9.57 14.45 -10.37
C ASP A 6 -9.64 14.41 -8.83
N ASN A 7 -9.97 13.28 -8.21
CA ASN A 7 -9.99 13.15 -6.75
C ASN A 7 -8.59 13.14 -6.12
N GLN A 8 -7.53 13.00 -6.92
CA GLN A 8 -6.15 12.97 -6.43
C GLN A 8 -5.81 14.23 -5.62
N VAL A 9 -5.22 14.03 -4.43
CA VAL A 9 -4.69 15.12 -3.61
C VAL A 9 -3.46 15.77 -4.28
N TYR A 10 -3.36 17.10 -4.16
CA TYR A 10 -2.23 17.88 -4.70
C TYR A 10 -0.99 17.90 -3.81
N ALA A 11 -1.16 17.61 -2.52
CA ALA A 11 -0.07 17.65 -1.55
C ALA A 11 1.07 16.70 -1.98
N LYS A 12 2.32 17.13 -1.77
CA LYS A 12 3.50 16.27 -2.01
C LYS A 12 3.77 15.35 -0.83
N ASN A 13 3.39 15.74 0.37
CA ASN A 13 3.59 14.96 1.59
C ASN A 13 2.26 14.64 2.25
N ILE A 14 2.19 13.45 2.85
CA ILE A 14 1.15 13.04 3.80
C ILE A 14 1.88 12.47 5.02
N VAL A 15 1.67 13.10 6.17
CA VAL A 15 2.31 12.73 7.43
C VAL A 15 1.24 12.62 8.51
N GLY A 16 1.30 11.60 9.36
CA GLY A 16 0.39 11.51 10.49
C GLY A 16 0.71 10.37 11.43
N ASN A 17 0.32 10.55 12.68
CA ASN A 17 0.29 9.45 13.65
C ASN A 17 -0.84 8.49 13.30
N ILE A 18 -0.57 7.19 13.41
CA ILE A 18 -1.51 6.14 13.03
C ILE A 18 -1.73 5.14 14.16
N SER A 19 -2.90 4.53 14.15
CA SER A 19 -3.12 3.21 14.74
C SER A 19 -2.90 2.17 13.64
N LEU A 20 -1.89 1.32 13.82
CA LEU A 20 -1.55 0.23 12.92
C LEU A 20 -2.03 -1.09 13.52
N ASN A 21 -2.92 -1.78 12.84
CA ASN A 21 -3.36 -3.11 13.21
C ASN A 21 -2.92 -4.12 12.14
N VAL A 22 -2.37 -5.25 12.57
CA VAL A 22 -1.97 -6.37 11.71
C VAL A 22 -2.66 -7.63 12.23
N ARG A 23 -3.41 -8.27 11.34
CA ARG A 23 -4.11 -9.53 11.59
C ARG A 23 -3.67 -10.58 10.57
N GLY A 24 -3.22 -11.74 11.04
CA GLY A 24 -2.72 -12.84 10.21
C GLY A 24 -1.96 -13.87 11.06
N ALA A 25 -1.82 -15.11 10.58
CA ALA A 25 -1.12 -16.20 11.27
C ALA A 25 -1.54 -16.40 12.74
N GLY A 26 -2.85 -16.29 13.02
CA GLY A 26 -3.40 -16.41 14.39
C GLY A 26 -3.11 -15.24 15.34
N LYS A 27 -2.50 -14.15 14.83
CA LYS A 27 -2.23 -12.92 15.59
C LYS A 27 -3.17 -11.80 15.16
N ASP A 28 -3.55 -10.96 16.12
CA ASP A 28 -4.26 -9.69 15.92
C ASP A 28 -3.62 -8.65 16.85
N VAL A 29 -2.77 -7.80 16.30
CA VAL A 29 -1.93 -6.88 17.07
C VAL A 29 -2.18 -5.46 16.61
N THR A 30 -2.48 -4.57 17.57
CA THR A 30 -2.61 -3.13 17.32
C THR A 30 -1.51 -2.37 18.06
N VAL A 31 -0.80 -1.51 17.34
CA VAL A 31 0.27 -0.67 17.88
C VAL A 31 0.12 0.77 17.39
N PRO A 32 0.56 1.77 18.17
CA PRO A 32 0.74 3.12 17.65
C PRO A 32 1.86 3.13 16.61
N GLY A 33 1.79 4.08 15.69
CA GLY A 33 2.77 4.20 14.62
C GLY A 33 2.77 5.57 13.96
N GLN A 34 3.52 5.68 12.88
CA GLN A 34 3.54 6.85 12.02
C GLN A 34 3.54 6.46 10.55
N LEU A 35 2.75 7.18 9.75
CA LEU A 35 2.82 7.16 8.30
C LEU A 35 3.49 8.45 7.83
N ARG A 36 4.53 8.33 7.01
CA ARG A 36 5.13 9.45 6.27
C ARG A 36 5.25 9.08 4.81
N MET A 37 4.71 9.91 3.94
CA MET A 37 4.78 9.72 2.50
C MET A 37 5.26 10.99 1.85
N ARG A 38 6.19 10.87 0.91
CA ARG A 38 6.55 11.91 -0.04
C ARG A 38 6.39 11.35 -1.45
N LYS A 39 5.52 11.99 -2.22
CA LYS A 39 5.17 11.57 -3.57
C LYS A 39 6.43 11.43 -4.43
N ASP A 40 6.51 10.31 -5.13
CA ASP A 40 7.60 9.86 -5.99
C ASP A 40 8.94 9.60 -5.29
N VAL A 41 8.96 9.61 -3.95
CA VAL A 41 10.19 9.50 -3.15
C VAL A 41 10.14 8.35 -2.16
N VAL A 42 9.17 8.35 -1.24
CA VAL A 42 9.12 7.34 -0.17
C VAL A 42 7.72 7.16 0.41
N ILE A 43 7.39 5.93 0.77
CA ILE A 43 6.29 5.57 1.66
C ILE A 43 6.91 4.89 2.88
N ARG A 44 6.77 5.49 4.06
CA ARG A 44 7.34 5.00 5.32
C ARG A 44 6.23 4.70 6.32
N LEU A 45 6.25 3.49 6.85
CA LEU A 45 5.44 3.05 7.98
C LEU A 45 6.37 2.74 9.15
N GLN A 46 6.05 3.27 10.32
CA GLN A 46 6.78 3.03 11.58
C GLN A 46 5.81 2.47 12.61
N ALA A 47 6.26 1.46 13.35
CA ALA A 47 5.55 0.87 14.47
C ALA A 47 6.28 1.20 15.78
N PHE A 48 5.52 1.57 16.81
CA PHE A 48 6.04 1.98 18.11
C PHE A 48 5.57 1.06 19.24
N VAL A 49 6.36 0.93 20.31
CA VAL A 49 5.89 0.31 21.55
C VAL A 49 4.80 1.20 22.16
N PRO A 50 3.63 0.66 22.54
CA PRO A 50 2.63 1.40 23.31
C PRO A 50 3.26 2.05 24.55
N LEU A 51 2.84 3.27 24.87
CA LEU A 51 3.28 4.07 26.04
C LEU A 51 4.74 4.56 26.01
N LEU A 52 5.69 3.76 25.51
CA LEU A 52 7.12 4.15 25.46
C LEU A 52 7.46 5.00 24.23
N GLY A 53 6.69 4.87 23.14
CA GLY A 53 6.89 5.66 21.91
C GLY A 53 8.16 5.32 21.13
N THR A 54 8.90 4.29 21.53
CA THR A 54 10.12 3.84 20.85
C THR A 54 9.80 3.04 19.59
N GLU A 55 10.55 3.29 18.51
CA GLU A 55 10.43 2.53 17.26
C GLU A 55 10.87 1.08 17.45
N VAL A 56 9.97 0.15 17.09
CA VAL A 56 10.23 -1.30 17.05
C VAL A 56 10.39 -1.82 15.63
N GLY A 57 9.73 -1.17 14.67
CA GLY A 57 9.77 -1.59 13.28
C GLY A 57 9.61 -0.42 12.33
N ARG A 58 10.25 -0.52 11.16
CA ARG A 58 10.11 0.44 10.06
C ARG A 58 10.05 -0.32 8.74
N VAL A 59 9.13 0.09 7.87
CA VAL A 59 9.10 -0.31 6.46
C VAL A 59 9.19 0.95 5.61
N GLU A 60 10.09 0.96 4.64
CA GLU A 60 10.17 1.99 3.60
C GLU A 60 10.06 1.36 2.22
N PHE A 61 9.22 1.97 1.39
CA PHE A 61 9.18 1.73 -0.04
C PHE A 61 9.70 2.99 -0.74
N THR A 62 10.65 2.84 -1.64
CA THR A 62 11.19 3.90 -2.52
C THR A 62 11.14 3.42 -3.97
N PRO A 63 11.38 4.26 -4.98
CA PRO A 63 11.49 3.78 -6.36
C PRO A 63 12.56 2.68 -6.54
N ASP A 64 13.63 2.74 -5.76
CA ASP A 64 14.82 1.91 -5.98
C ASP A 64 14.86 0.66 -5.07
N TYR A 65 14.31 0.75 -3.86
CA TYR A 65 14.43 -0.29 -2.86
C TYR A 65 13.25 -0.36 -1.89
N VAL A 66 13.15 -1.52 -1.24
CA VAL A 66 12.40 -1.73 -0.01
C VAL A 66 13.36 -1.95 1.14
N LEU A 67 13.11 -1.23 2.25
CA LEU A 67 13.85 -1.34 3.49
C LEU A 67 12.91 -1.80 4.59
N VAL A 68 13.26 -2.86 5.30
CA VAL A 68 12.57 -3.30 6.51
C VAL A 68 13.60 -3.30 7.64
N ILE A 69 13.28 -2.66 8.75
CA ILE A 69 14.12 -2.63 9.95
C ILE A 69 13.35 -3.23 11.11
N ASP A 70 13.97 -4.22 11.75
CA ASP A 70 13.56 -4.76 13.04
C ASP A 70 14.50 -4.19 14.12
N ARG A 71 13.96 -3.29 14.95
CA ARG A 71 14.72 -2.63 16.02
C ARG A 71 14.92 -3.54 17.24
N ILE A 72 14.06 -4.54 17.41
CA ILE A 72 14.10 -5.49 18.53
C ILE A 72 15.28 -6.44 18.33
N HIS A 73 15.36 -7.04 17.14
CA HIS A 73 16.43 -8.00 16.80
C HIS A 73 17.67 -7.33 16.21
N LYS A 74 17.63 -6.01 15.94
CA LYS A 74 18.68 -5.25 15.26
C LYS A 74 19.03 -5.86 13.90
N GLU A 75 18.00 -6.24 13.15
CA GLU A 75 18.14 -6.79 11.82
C GLU A 75 17.51 -5.86 10.80
N TYR A 76 17.97 -5.93 9.55
CA TYR A 76 17.34 -5.20 8.45
C TYR A 76 17.45 -5.94 7.13
N ILE A 77 16.47 -5.69 6.27
CA ILE A 77 16.46 -6.07 4.86
C ILE A 77 16.54 -4.80 4.05
N LYS A 78 17.43 -4.75 3.07
CA LYS A 78 17.40 -3.75 2.00
C LYS A 78 17.53 -4.48 0.67
N ALA A 79 16.50 -4.41 -0.16
CA ALA A 79 16.43 -5.14 -1.43
C ALA A 79 15.82 -4.26 -2.51
N ASP A 80 16.31 -4.41 -3.74
CA ASP A 80 15.66 -3.81 -4.90
C ASP A 80 14.40 -4.62 -5.30
N TYR A 81 13.56 -4.05 -6.16
CA TYR A 81 12.33 -4.72 -6.61
C TYR A 81 12.58 -5.95 -7.50
N ASN A 82 13.76 -6.07 -8.13
CA ASN A 82 14.12 -7.24 -8.93
C ASN A 82 14.43 -8.45 -8.05
N GLN A 83 14.90 -8.22 -6.82
CA GLN A 83 15.16 -9.26 -5.82
C GLN A 83 13.88 -9.76 -5.13
N MET A 84 12.75 -9.08 -5.34
CA MET A 84 11.46 -9.42 -4.73
C MET A 84 10.52 -10.01 -5.76
N ASP A 85 10.74 -11.29 -6.05
CA ASP A 85 9.92 -12.11 -6.95
C ASP A 85 8.43 -11.98 -6.66
N PHE A 86 8.04 -11.93 -5.38
CA PHE A 86 6.64 -11.78 -4.99
C PHE A 86 6.05 -10.44 -5.43
N LEU A 87 6.71 -9.32 -5.14
CA LEU A 87 6.19 -8.00 -5.50
C LEU A 87 6.15 -7.82 -7.03
N ARG A 88 7.19 -8.27 -7.73
CA ARG A 88 7.24 -8.26 -9.20
C ARG A 88 6.15 -9.15 -9.81
N LYS A 89 6.02 -10.41 -9.35
CA LYS A 89 5.00 -11.36 -9.82
C LYS A 89 3.58 -10.94 -9.48
N ASN A 90 3.40 -10.02 -8.53
CA ASN A 90 2.09 -9.45 -8.15
C ASN A 90 1.85 -8.03 -8.71
N GLY A 91 2.71 -7.53 -9.62
CA GLY A 91 2.51 -6.21 -10.25
C GLY A 91 2.59 -5.04 -9.26
N LEU A 92 3.20 -5.27 -8.09
CA LEU A 92 3.37 -4.28 -7.02
C LEU A 92 4.77 -3.70 -7.10
N ASN A 93 4.93 -2.62 -7.85
CA ASN A 93 6.12 -1.76 -7.76
C ASN A 93 5.85 -0.58 -6.81
N PHE A 94 6.85 0.29 -6.63
CA PHE A 94 6.70 1.49 -5.81
C PHE A 94 5.51 2.36 -6.25
N TYR A 95 5.33 2.57 -7.55
CA TYR A 95 4.27 3.44 -8.08
C TYR A 95 2.88 2.83 -7.93
N SER A 96 2.73 1.50 -8.05
CA SER A 96 1.50 0.79 -7.70
C SER A 96 1.14 0.99 -6.23
N LEU A 97 2.12 0.83 -5.31
CA LEU A 97 1.91 1.06 -3.88
C LEU A 97 1.55 2.52 -3.61
N GLN A 98 2.25 3.47 -4.24
CA GLN A 98 1.92 4.89 -4.13
C GLN A 98 0.48 5.16 -4.55
N ALA A 99 0.04 4.67 -5.70
CA ALA A 99 -1.32 4.87 -6.15
C ALA A 99 -2.34 4.30 -5.16
N LEU A 100 -2.07 3.11 -4.59
CA LEU A 100 -2.92 2.49 -3.58
C LEU A 100 -3.00 3.33 -2.30
N PHE A 101 -1.88 3.73 -1.71
CA PHE A 101 -1.86 4.55 -0.50
C PHE A 101 -2.50 5.94 -0.71
N TRP A 102 -2.39 6.48 -1.92
CA TRP A 102 -2.88 7.81 -2.29
C TRP A 102 -4.28 7.83 -2.90
N ASN A 103 -5.00 6.69 -2.91
CA ASN A 103 -6.35 6.56 -3.44
C ASN A 103 -6.46 6.96 -4.92
N GLN A 104 -5.59 6.39 -5.76
CA GLN A 104 -5.48 6.72 -7.18
C GLN A 104 -5.73 5.49 -8.07
N LEU A 105 -6.16 5.76 -9.31
CA LEU A 105 -6.06 4.77 -10.39
C LEU A 105 -4.58 4.46 -10.63
N LEU A 106 -4.28 3.27 -11.15
CA LEU A 106 -2.92 2.89 -11.53
C LEU A 106 -2.88 2.08 -12.82
N LEU A 107 -1.77 2.21 -13.55
CA LEU A 107 -1.34 1.30 -14.61
C LEU A 107 0.02 0.74 -14.18
N PRO A 108 0.22 -0.59 -14.17
CA PRO A 108 1.38 -1.21 -13.55
C PRO A 108 2.70 -0.97 -14.30
N ASP A 109 2.63 -0.53 -15.56
CA ASP A 109 3.76 -0.36 -16.48
C ASP A 109 4.38 1.04 -16.47
N ARG A 110 3.80 1.98 -15.72
CA ARG A 110 4.23 3.39 -15.72
C ARG A 110 4.03 4.07 -14.35
N PRO A 111 4.78 5.13 -14.07
CA PRO A 111 4.74 5.77 -12.74
C PRO A 111 3.48 6.60 -12.48
N ARG A 112 2.82 7.09 -13.54
CA ARG A 112 1.68 8.01 -13.44
C ARG A 112 0.71 7.82 -14.61
N ILE A 113 -0.56 8.08 -14.35
CA ILE A 113 -1.62 8.13 -15.35
C ILE A 113 -1.69 9.55 -15.91
N THR A 114 -1.70 9.65 -17.24
CA THR A 114 -2.00 10.87 -17.99
C THR A 114 -3.49 10.95 -18.32
N GLU A 115 -3.98 12.09 -18.79
CA GLU A 115 -5.37 12.20 -19.26
C GLU A 115 -5.66 11.24 -20.43
N SER A 116 -4.70 11.08 -21.34
CA SER A 116 -4.82 10.11 -22.44
C SER A 116 -4.96 8.68 -21.93
N ASP A 117 -4.33 8.32 -20.81
CA ASP A 117 -4.39 6.96 -20.27
C ASP A 117 -5.76 6.59 -19.71
N LEU A 118 -6.61 7.59 -19.44
CA LEU A 118 -7.98 7.34 -18.97
C LEU A 118 -8.81 6.52 -19.97
N ASN A 119 -8.42 6.50 -21.25
CA ASN A 119 -9.05 5.69 -22.28
C ASN A 119 -8.80 4.18 -22.15
N GLN A 120 -7.82 3.76 -21.33
CA GLN A 120 -7.49 2.35 -21.11
C GLN A 120 -8.43 1.68 -20.08
N PHE A 121 -9.16 2.48 -19.31
CA PHE A 121 -10.08 2.00 -18.29
C PHE A 121 -11.49 1.88 -18.82
N SER A 122 -12.19 0.84 -18.37
CA SER A 122 -13.62 0.66 -18.63
C SER A 122 -14.44 1.04 -17.40
N VAL A 123 -15.63 1.63 -17.60
CA VAL A 123 -16.57 1.93 -16.51
C VAL A 123 -17.85 1.16 -16.72
N THR A 124 -18.30 0.43 -15.69
CA THR A 124 -19.61 -0.22 -15.70
C THR A 124 -20.60 0.62 -14.89
N PHE A 125 -21.60 1.19 -15.55
CA PHE A 125 -22.67 1.91 -14.87
C PHE A 125 -23.76 0.93 -14.44
N LYS A 126 -23.89 0.71 -13.14
CA LYS A 126 -24.85 -0.26 -12.57
C LYS A 126 -26.13 0.39 -12.01
N GLY A 127 -26.27 1.72 -12.13
CA GLY A 127 -27.39 2.48 -11.55
C GLY A 127 -27.41 2.52 -10.01
N GLY A 128 -26.34 2.05 -9.35
CA GLY A 128 -26.19 2.05 -7.90
C GLY A 128 -25.36 3.22 -7.37
N SER A 129 -25.02 3.17 -6.07
CA SER A 129 -24.20 4.18 -5.39
C SER A 129 -22.72 4.18 -5.82
N SER A 130 -22.28 3.18 -6.57
CA SER A 130 -20.91 3.07 -7.06
C SER A 130 -20.83 2.46 -8.45
N ASN A 131 -19.83 2.90 -9.22
CA ASN A 131 -19.51 2.43 -10.56
C ASN A 131 -18.14 1.74 -10.53
N PRO A 132 -18.07 0.43 -10.86
CA PRO A 132 -16.80 -0.23 -11.07
C PRO A 132 -16.04 0.37 -12.27
N VAL A 133 -14.79 0.73 -12.02
CA VAL A 133 -13.79 1.07 -13.03
C VAL A 133 -12.84 -0.12 -13.14
N THR A 134 -12.54 -0.61 -14.33
CA THR A 134 -11.71 -1.80 -14.52
C THR A 134 -10.57 -1.59 -15.52
N TYR A 135 -9.50 -2.35 -15.32
CA TYR A 135 -8.36 -2.46 -16.23
C TYR A 135 -7.80 -3.89 -16.15
N SER A 136 -7.29 -4.41 -17.26
CA SER A 136 -6.69 -5.75 -17.33
C SER A 136 -5.33 -5.69 -18.02
N ALA A 137 -4.34 -6.35 -17.42
CA ALA A 137 -2.97 -6.43 -17.94
C ALA A 137 -2.41 -7.84 -17.73
N GLY A 138 -2.32 -8.61 -18.82
CA GLY A 138 -1.91 -10.02 -18.75
C GLY A 138 -2.82 -10.81 -17.80
N ASN A 139 -2.22 -11.42 -16.78
CA ASN A 139 -2.91 -12.21 -15.76
C ASN A 139 -3.53 -11.38 -14.63
N PHE A 140 -3.42 -10.06 -14.69
CA PHE A 140 -3.98 -9.15 -13.69
C PHE A 140 -5.31 -8.55 -14.12
N ILE A 141 -6.22 -8.48 -13.15
CA ILE A 141 -7.45 -7.70 -13.25
C ILE A 141 -7.45 -6.70 -12.09
N TYR A 142 -7.64 -5.43 -12.44
CA TYR A 142 -7.75 -4.32 -11.52
C TYR A 142 -9.19 -3.81 -11.56
N SER A 143 -9.77 -3.55 -10.40
CA SER A 143 -11.11 -2.98 -10.26
C SER A 143 -11.13 -1.94 -9.15
N TRP A 144 -11.60 -0.73 -9.46
CA TRP A 144 -11.85 0.32 -8.49
C TRP A 144 -13.35 0.54 -8.36
N LEU A 145 -13.89 0.42 -7.16
CA LEU A 145 -15.26 0.78 -6.87
C LEU A 145 -15.31 2.28 -6.53
N ALA A 146 -15.73 3.10 -7.49
CA ALA A 146 -15.82 4.55 -7.32
C ALA A 146 -17.25 4.99 -7.03
N ASP A 147 -17.44 5.92 -6.09
CA ASP A 147 -18.74 6.51 -5.79
C ASP A 147 -19.35 7.16 -7.06
N ALA A 148 -20.64 6.93 -7.30
CA ALA A 148 -21.30 7.40 -8.52
C ALA A 148 -21.46 8.93 -8.57
N ASP A 149 -21.64 9.58 -7.43
CA ASP A 149 -21.83 11.01 -7.28
C ASP A 149 -20.51 11.79 -7.46
N ASN A 150 -19.45 11.38 -6.79
CA ASN A 150 -18.24 12.18 -6.62
C ASN A 150 -16.97 11.49 -7.18
N GLY A 151 -17.06 10.24 -7.63
CA GLY A 151 -15.93 9.50 -8.24
C GLY A 151 -14.86 9.02 -7.25
N ARG A 152 -15.05 9.18 -5.94
CA ARG A 152 -14.10 8.74 -4.92
C ARG A 152 -13.99 7.23 -4.88
N ILE A 153 -12.77 6.71 -4.88
CA ILE A 153 -12.51 5.27 -4.82
C ILE A 153 -12.73 4.78 -3.38
N ARG A 154 -13.70 3.89 -3.20
CA ARG A 154 -14.00 3.22 -1.91
C ARG A 154 -13.27 1.90 -1.73
N GLN A 155 -12.98 1.23 -2.84
CA GLN A 155 -12.29 -0.04 -2.82
C GLN A 155 -11.46 -0.22 -4.09
N THR A 156 -10.31 -0.85 -3.97
CA THR A 156 -9.52 -1.38 -5.08
C THR A 156 -9.36 -2.89 -4.89
N ASP A 157 -9.69 -3.67 -5.91
CA ASP A 157 -9.43 -5.09 -5.99
C ASP A 157 -8.38 -5.33 -7.08
N ILE A 158 -7.33 -6.06 -6.74
CA ILE A 158 -6.31 -6.54 -7.69
C ILE A 158 -6.28 -8.04 -7.57
N SER A 159 -6.60 -8.75 -8.64
CA SER A 159 -6.51 -10.20 -8.71
C SER A 159 -5.49 -10.61 -9.76
N TYR A 160 -4.63 -11.56 -9.39
CA TYR A 160 -3.74 -12.27 -10.29
C TYR A 160 -4.17 -13.73 -10.38
N GLN A 161 -4.23 -14.27 -11.59
CA GLN A 161 -4.54 -15.68 -11.80
C GLN A 161 -3.57 -16.29 -12.81
N SER A 162 -2.86 -17.34 -12.41
CA SER A 162 -1.99 -18.12 -13.30
C SER A 162 -2.20 -19.61 -13.07
N PRO A 163 -2.31 -20.43 -14.13
CA PRO A 163 -2.37 -21.89 -13.99
C PRO A 163 -1.19 -22.48 -13.22
N SER A 164 -0.01 -21.84 -13.32
CA SER A 164 1.24 -22.31 -12.71
C SER A 164 1.51 -21.79 -11.30
N GLN A 165 0.92 -20.64 -10.93
CA GLN A 165 1.21 -19.94 -9.67
C GLN A 165 -0.03 -19.75 -8.78
N GLY A 166 -1.19 -20.23 -9.22
CA GLY A 166 -2.46 -20.10 -8.51
C GLY A 166 -3.06 -18.70 -8.60
N THR A 167 -3.93 -18.38 -7.65
CA THR A 167 -4.67 -17.12 -7.57
C THR A 167 -4.20 -16.31 -6.38
N SER A 168 -3.91 -15.03 -6.58
CA SER A 168 -3.63 -14.07 -5.52
C SER A 168 -4.60 -12.89 -5.63
N ARG A 169 -5.04 -12.35 -4.49
CA ARG A 169 -5.96 -11.22 -4.43
C ARG A 169 -5.50 -10.22 -3.38
N LEU A 170 -5.47 -8.95 -3.76
CA LEU A 170 -5.36 -7.80 -2.88
C LEU A 170 -6.68 -7.04 -2.90
N ILE A 171 -7.23 -6.75 -1.74
CA ILE A 171 -8.40 -5.88 -1.58
C ILE A 171 -7.98 -4.72 -0.69
N TRP A 172 -8.13 -3.49 -1.17
CA TRP A 172 -7.83 -2.26 -0.45
C TRP A 172 -9.11 -1.45 -0.27
N LYS A 173 -9.51 -1.19 0.97
CA LYS A 173 -10.72 -0.43 1.30
C LYS A 173 -10.34 0.91 1.90
N TYR A 174 -11.07 1.95 1.50
CA TYR A 174 -10.84 3.32 1.89
C TYR A 174 -12.04 3.88 2.65
N GLY A 175 -11.77 4.59 3.74
CA GLY A 175 -12.79 5.20 4.57
C GLY A 175 -12.27 6.41 5.33
N ASP A 176 -13.18 7.00 6.12
CA ASP A 176 -12.92 8.18 6.95
C ASP A 176 -12.14 9.28 6.21
N PHE A 177 -12.69 9.72 5.08
CA PHE A 177 -12.02 10.72 4.25
C PHE A 177 -11.96 12.07 4.97
N LYS A 178 -10.77 12.67 5.03
CA LYS A 178 -10.53 14.00 5.60
C LYS A 178 -10.01 14.95 4.53
N SER A 179 -10.24 16.25 4.71
CA SER A 179 -9.74 17.27 3.79
C SER A 179 -8.22 17.40 3.84
N VAL A 180 -7.63 17.55 2.66
CA VAL A 180 -6.23 17.95 2.44
C VAL A 180 -6.26 19.04 1.38
N GLY A 181 -6.26 20.30 1.83
CA GLY A 181 -6.62 21.43 0.98
C GLY A 181 -8.06 21.28 0.46
N VAL A 182 -8.24 21.32 -0.86
CA VAL A 182 -9.55 21.19 -1.54
C VAL A 182 -9.90 19.75 -1.94
N LYS A 183 -9.05 18.78 -1.61
CA LYS A 183 -9.22 17.36 -1.95
C LYS A 183 -9.42 16.53 -0.69
N MET A 184 -9.78 15.27 -0.86
CA MET A 184 -10.05 14.36 0.26
C MET A 184 -9.05 13.20 0.25
N PHE A 185 -8.48 12.88 1.42
CA PHE A 185 -7.57 11.76 1.62
C PHE A 185 -8.18 10.73 2.57
N PRO A 186 -8.07 9.41 2.32
CA PRO A 186 -8.60 8.39 3.21
C PRO A 186 -7.76 8.24 4.48
N ALA A 187 -8.29 8.70 5.62
CA ALA A 187 -7.62 8.51 6.90
C ALA A 187 -7.72 7.06 7.40
N SER A 188 -8.67 6.26 6.89
CA SER A 188 -8.77 4.82 7.17
C SER A 188 -8.48 4.02 5.90
N GLN A 189 -7.52 3.12 5.99
CA GLN A 189 -7.14 2.20 4.92
C GLN A 189 -7.04 0.78 5.47
N VAL A 190 -7.80 -0.14 4.89
CA VAL A 190 -7.77 -1.57 5.25
C VAL A 190 -7.38 -2.34 4.01
N PHE A 191 -6.23 -2.99 4.03
CA PHE A 191 -5.84 -3.87 2.93
C PHE A 191 -5.70 -5.32 3.39
N SER A 192 -6.20 -6.21 2.56
CA SER A 192 -6.20 -7.65 2.79
C SER A 192 -5.63 -8.37 1.59
N MET A 193 -4.69 -9.26 1.85
CA MET A 193 -4.06 -10.09 0.84
C MET A 193 -4.37 -11.56 1.09
N SER A 194 -4.69 -12.27 0.02
CA SER A 194 -4.83 -13.73 0.01
C SER A 194 -4.07 -14.31 -1.19
N SER A 195 -3.50 -15.50 -1.01
CA SER A 195 -2.86 -16.24 -2.09
C SER A 195 -3.09 -17.74 -1.90
N SER A 196 -3.47 -18.44 -2.97
CA SER A 196 -3.62 -19.90 -2.95
C SER A 196 -2.28 -20.63 -2.87
N ALA A 197 -1.16 -19.93 -3.08
CA ALA A 197 0.19 -20.49 -2.94
C ALA A 197 0.62 -20.64 -1.47
N VAL A 198 -0.05 -19.97 -0.53
CA VAL A 198 0.24 -20.06 0.90
C VAL A 198 -0.55 -21.20 1.54
N LYS A 199 0.15 -22.19 2.11
CA LYS A 199 -0.48 -23.32 2.81
C LYS A 199 -1.32 -22.80 3.98
N GLY A 200 -2.59 -23.19 4.04
CA GLY A 200 -3.54 -22.71 5.07
C GLY A 200 -4.32 -21.44 4.69
N GLY A 201 -4.13 -20.91 3.46
CA GLY A 201 -4.96 -19.81 2.93
C GLY A 201 -4.86 -18.52 3.73
N GLN A 202 -3.71 -18.28 4.37
CA GLN A 202 -3.57 -17.19 5.32
C GLN A 202 -3.88 -15.85 4.68
N THR A 203 -4.87 -15.18 5.26
CA THR A 203 -5.24 -13.82 4.90
C THR A 203 -4.49 -12.89 5.84
N MET A 204 -3.59 -12.08 5.27
CA MET A 204 -3.01 -10.97 6.02
C MET A 204 -3.90 -9.76 5.82
N GLN A 205 -4.33 -9.14 6.92
CA GLN A 205 -5.03 -7.87 6.91
C GLN A 205 -4.19 -6.84 7.67
N VAL A 206 -4.04 -5.66 7.08
CA VAL A 206 -3.45 -4.51 7.73
C VAL A 206 -4.47 -3.38 7.71
N THR A 207 -4.67 -2.76 8.86
CA THR A 207 -5.51 -1.58 9.02
C THR A 207 -4.64 -0.42 9.47
N ILE A 208 -4.73 0.70 8.75
CA ILE A 208 -4.10 1.97 9.08
C ILE A 208 -5.22 2.97 9.34
N LYS A 209 -5.26 3.52 10.55
CA LYS A 209 -6.14 4.64 10.89
C LYS A 209 -5.29 5.84 11.28
N MET A 210 -5.36 6.91 10.51
CA MET A 210 -4.68 8.16 10.81
C MET A 210 -5.50 8.99 11.79
N ASN A 211 -4.86 9.47 12.85
CA ASN A 211 -5.50 10.36 13.82
C ASN A 211 -5.61 11.78 13.27
N GLU A 212 -4.63 12.18 12.47
CA GLU A 212 -4.54 13.47 11.80
C GLU A 212 -3.79 13.31 10.48
N ILE A 213 -4.02 14.24 9.55
CA ILE A 213 -3.29 14.31 8.28
C ILE A 213 -2.63 15.67 8.18
N LYS A 214 -1.30 15.66 8.09
CA LYS A 214 -0.43 16.82 7.89
C LYS A 214 0.29 16.71 6.55
N THR A 215 0.84 17.83 6.10
CA THR A 215 1.59 17.91 4.84
C THR A 215 3.04 18.38 5.02
N ASP A 216 3.54 18.25 6.25
CA ASP A 216 4.89 18.66 6.65
C ASP A 216 5.96 18.03 5.75
N ASP A 217 6.98 18.81 5.42
CA ASP A 217 8.10 18.43 4.55
C ASP A 217 9.46 18.39 5.27
N ASN A 218 9.54 18.92 6.49
CA ASN A 218 10.76 18.93 7.30
C ASN A 218 11.02 17.56 7.97
N TRP A 219 11.41 16.58 7.17
CA TRP A 219 11.80 15.24 7.62
C TRP A 219 12.69 14.49 6.61
N GLU A 220 13.49 13.55 7.11
CA GLU A 220 14.40 12.72 6.33
C GLU A 220 13.63 11.74 5.42
N THR A 221 13.90 11.74 4.11
CA THR A 221 13.24 10.81 3.18
C THR A 221 13.92 9.46 3.05
N GLN A 222 15.17 9.35 3.54
CA GLN A 222 15.96 8.13 3.47
C GLN A 222 16.43 7.74 4.88
N THR A 223 16.31 6.45 5.20
CA THR A 223 16.88 5.93 6.45
C THR A 223 18.35 5.56 6.27
N THR A 224 19.20 6.10 7.14
CA THR A 224 20.56 5.59 7.34
C THR A 224 20.53 4.48 8.39
N VAL A 225 20.83 3.26 7.98
CA VAL A 225 20.84 2.11 8.89
C VAL A 225 22.13 2.14 9.73
N SER A 226 21.99 1.96 11.04
CA SER A 226 23.14 1.91 11.95
C SER A 226 24.03 0.70 11.60
N PRO A 227 25.37 0.83 11.62
CA PRO A 227 26.30 -0.29 11.43
C PRO A 227 26.13 -1.44 12.43
N LYS A 228 25.44 -1.21 13.56
CA LYS A 228 25.14 -2.23 14.57
C LYS A 228 24.07 -3.24 14.12
N TYR A 229 23.40 -2.99 12.99
CA TYR A 229 22.31 -3.83 12.52
C TYR A 229 22.83 -4.87 11.54
N LYS A 230 22.36 -6.10 11.69
CA LYS A 230 22.70 -7.20 10.81
C LYS A 230 21.81 -7.17 9.57
N ARG A 231 22.42 -7.14 8.38
CA ARG A 231 21.67 -7.32 7.12
C ARG A 231 21.27 -8.79 7.00
N VAL A 232 20.00 -9.05 6.74
CA VAL A 232 19.46 -10.38 6.42
C VAL A 232 18.93 -10.40 4.99
N LYS A 233 18.87 -11.58 4.37
CA LYS A 233 18.34 -11.71 3.00
C LYS A 233 16.83 -11.52 3.01
N ALA A 234 16.31 -10.83 2.01
CA ALA A 234 14.86 -10.60 1.87
C ALA A 234 14.08 -11.91 1.84
N GLN A 235 14.57 -12.90 1.08
CA GLN A 235 13.96 -14.22 0.95
C GLN A 235 13.80 -14.93 2.30
N ASP A 236 14.81 -14.86 3.17
CA ASP A 236 14.79 -15.54 4.46
C ASP A 236 13.71 -15.00 5.40
N VAL A 237 13.34 -13.72 5.27
CA VAL A 237 12.30 -13.09 6.09
C VAL A 237 10.92 -13.21 5.46
N PHE A 238 10.81 -13.09 4.13
CA PHE A 238 9.53 -13.33 3.45
C PHE A 238 9.08 -14.78 3.63
N ASN A 239 9.99 -15.75 3.55
CA ASN A 239 9.66 -17.14 3.86
C ASN A 239 9.19 -17.28 5.31
N LYS A 240 9.84 -16.62 6.29
CA LYS A 240 9.35 -16.60 7.67
C LYS A 240 7.95 -15.99 7.82
N ILE A 241 7.61 -14.95 7.06
CA ILE A 241 6.29 -14.30 7.13
C ILE A 241 5.20 -15.12 6.42
N LEU A 242 5.56 -15.85 5.35
CA LEU A 242 4.65 -16.63 4.51
C LEU A 242 4.51 -18.10 4.95
N ASP A 243 5.51 -18.64 5.64
CA ASP A 243 5.51 -20.01 6.21
C ASP A 243 5.05 -20.05 7.68
N MET A 244 4.84 -18.89 8.31
CA MET A 244 4.06 -18.75 9.55
C MET A 244 2.58 -18.92 9.26
#